data_AF-A0A8J2PLJ1-F1
#
_entry.id   AF-A0A8J2PLJ1-F1
#
_cell.length_a   1.000
_cell.length_b   1.000
_cell.length_c   1.000
_cell.angle_alpha   90.00
_cell.angle_beta   90.00
_cell.angle_gamma   90.00
#
_symmetry.space_group_name_H-M   'P 1'
#
loop_
_entity.id
_entity.type
_entity.pdbx_description
1 polymer ?
#
loop_
_entity_poly.entity_id
_entity_poly.type
_entity_poly.pdbx_seq_one_letter_code
_entity_poly.pdbx_strand_id
1 'polypeptide(L)'
;MSWCNKVTKADWAYNTDLNNSTAEDASNDVNVQFSKFVLQEWVSTISQFDYESFDETDLTKRQFKFLNAIGSAALPDAELKEYNQVLSSMTKIYSNGKVCPYRQQNCNIEKEGLSLNPDLEDIIAHSVNYDELSYVWARWRDASGKPIRQLYQRYVELSNNAAKLNVQHQSPVISKP
;
A
#
# COMPACT_ATOMS: atom_id res chain seq x y z
N MET A 1 -23.86 -5.59 5.35
CA MET A 1 -22.52 -6.19 5.17
C MET A 1 -21.51 -5.15 5.62
N SER A 2 -20.69 -5.46 6.63
CA SER A 2 -19.70 -4.53 7.23
C SER A 2 -18.71 -4.02 6.17
N TRP A 3 -18.31 -2.74 6.28
CA TRP A 3 -17.34 -2.11 5.38
C TRP A 3 -16.05 -2.91 5.24
N CYS A 4 -15.51 -3.43 6.34
CA CYS A 4 -14.28 -4.23 6.34
C CYS A 4 -14.42 -5.47 5.44
N ASN A 5 -15.59 -6.13 5.44
CA ASN A 5 -15.82 -7.30 4.59
C ASN A 5 -15.86 -6.93 3.10
N LYS A 6 -16.41 -5.76 2.75
CA LYS A 6 -16.45 -5.29 1.36
C LYS A 6 -15.04 -4.99 0.85
N VAL A 7 -14.25 -4.22 1.62
CA VAL A 7 -12.85 -3.88 1.30
C VAL A 7 -12.04 -5.16 1.12
N THR A 8 -12.07 -6.06 2.10
CA THR A 8 -11.30 -7.31 2.05
C THR A 8 -11.64 -8.16 0.83
N LYS A 9 -12.92 -8.25 0.44
CA LYS A 9 -13.32 -9.02 -0.75
C LYS A 9 -12.82 -8.40 -2.05
N ALA A 10 -12.91 -7.08 -2.18
CA ALA A 10 -12.46 -6.37 -3.37
C ALA A 10 -10.93 -6.47 -3.51
N ASP A 11 -10.20 -6.25 -2.42
CA ASP A 11 -8.74 -6.37 -2.39
C ASP A 11 -8.29 -7.81 -2.65
N TRP A 12 -8.97 -8.80 -2.08
CA TRP A 12 -8.67 -10.20 -2.38
C TRP A 12 -8.82 -10.51 -3.86
N ALA A 13 -9.96 -10.12 -4.46
CA ALA A 13 -10.22 -10.36 -5.88
C ALA A 13 -9.13 -9.76 -6.77
N TYR A 14 -8.68 -8.53 -6.47
CA TYR A 14 -7.60 -7.89 -7.20
C TYR A 14 -6.24 -8.58 -6.96
N ASN A 15 -5.87 -8.84 -5.71
CA ASN A 15 -4.56 -9.43 -5.38
C ASN A 15 -4.38 -10.85 -5.93
N THR A 16 -5.48 -11.60 -6.12
CA THR A 16 -5.43 -12.93 -6.75
C THR A 16 -5.48 -12.90 -8.28
N ASP A 17 -5.74 -11.74 -8.89
CA ASP A 17 -5.82 -11.54 -10.34
C ASP A 17 -5.36 -10.12 -10.72
N LEU A 18 -4.06 -9.85 -10.56
CA LEU A 18 -3.48 -8.51 -10.67
C LEU A 18 -3.62 -7.87 -12.07
N ASN A 19 -3.92 -8.66 -13.10
CA ASN A 19 -4.09 -8.17 -14.46
C ASN A 19 -5.56 -7.82 -14.79
N ASN A 20 -6.47 -8.03 -13.83
CA ASN A 20 -7.88 -7.73 -13.99
C ASN A 20 -8.19 -6.28 -13.63
N SER A 21 -8.28 -5.42 -14.65
CA SER A 21 -8.57 -4.00 -14.48
C SER A 21 -9.91 -3.74 -13.79
N THR A 22 -10.92 -4.59 -14.01
CA THR A 22 -12.22 -4.46 -13.34
C THR A 22 -12.09 -4.71 -11.84
N ALA A 23 -11.30 -5.71 -11.43
CA ALA A 23 -11.05 -5.99 -10.02
C ALA A 23 -10.22 -4.89 -9.35
N GLU A 24 -9.23 -4.34 -10.06
CA GLU A 24 -8.45 -3.19 -9.61
C GLU A 24 -9.33 -1.95 -9.39
N ASP A 25 -10.15 -1.59 -10.36
CA ASP A 25 -11.06 -0.45 -10.26
C ASP A 25 -12.05 -0.61 -9.12
N ALA A 26 -12.59 -1.83 -8.94
CA ALA A 26 -13.49 -2.15 -7.82
C ALA A 26 -12.79 -2.05 -6.46
N SER A 27 -11.55 -2.54 -6.32
CA SER A 27 -10.76 -2.38 -5.10
C SER A 27 -10.48 -0.92 -4.80
N ASN A 28 -10.06 -0.13 -5.79
CA ASN A 28 -9.80 1.30 -5.63
C ASN A 28 -11.05 2.07 -5.21
N ASP A 29 -12.19 1.83 -5.86
CA ASP A 29 -13.46 2.50 -5.55
C ASP A 29 -13.95 2.17 -4.13
N VAL A 30 -13.93 0.90 -3.74
CA VAL A 30 -14.35 0.48 -2.40
C VAL A 30 -13.42 1.06 -1.32
N ASN A 31 -12.11 1.13 -1.56
CA ASN A 31 -11.16 1.75 -0.63
C ASN A 31 -11.39 3.27 -0.47
N VAL A 32 -11.74 3.98 -1.55
CA VAL A 32 -12.12 5.40 -1.49
C VAL A 32 -13.40 5.57 -0.67
N GLN A 33 -14.44 4.77 -0.93
CA GLN A 33 -15.70 4.83 -0.18
C GLN A 33 -15.50 4.52 1.31
N PHE A 34 -14.68 3.53 1.63
CA PHE A 34 -14.37 3.18 3.02
C PHE A 34 -13.61 4.31 3.73
N SER A 35 -12.64 4.92 3.07
CA SER A 35 -11.90 6.06 3.62
C SER A 35 -12.82 7.26 3.89
N LYS A 36 -13.77 7.55 2.98
CA LYS A 36 -14.80 8.57 3.20
C LYS A 36 -15.66 8.28 4.43
N PHE A 37 -16.09 7.03 4.58
CA PHE A 37 -16.82 6.60 5.77
C PHE A 37 -15.98 6.79 7.04
N VAL A 38 -14.71 6.38 7.05
CA VAL A 38 -13.79 6.57 8.20
C VAL A 38 -13.63 8.05 8.55
N LEU A 39 -13.39 8.91 7.56
CA LEU A 39 -13.27 10.35 7.78
C LEU A 39 -14.58 10.94 8.32
N GLN A 40 -15.72 10.54 7.76
CA GLN A 40 -17.03 11.02 8.21
C GLN A 40 -17.29 10.65 9.67
N GLU A 41 -17.11 9.38 10.05
CA GLU A 41 -17.29 8.92 11.43
C GLU A 41 -16.30 9.58 12.39
N TRP A 42 -15.08 9.83 11.91
CA TRP A 42 -14.08 10.54 12.70
C TRP A 42 -14.52 11.98 12.97
N VAL A 43 -14.94 12.72 11.96
CA VAL A 43 -15.43 14.11 12.11
C VAL A 43 -16.69 14.18 12.96
N SER A 44 -17.69 13.32 12.71
CA SER A 44 -18.99 13.42 13.38
C SER A 44 -19.00 12.88 14.81
N THR A 45 -18.11 11.93 15.11
CA THR A 45 -18.19 11.14 16.34
C THR A 45 -16.86 11.13 17.07
N ILE A 46 -15.81 10.57 16.49
CA ILE A 46 -14.57 10.26 17.23
C ILE A 46 -13.83 11.51 17.72
N SER A 47 -13.70 12.51 16.84
CA SER A 47 -13.00 13.77 17.13
C SER A 47 -13.72 14.66 18.15
N GLN A 48 -14.98 14.35 18.48
CA GLN A 48 -15.78 15.14 19.42
C GLN A 48 -15.45 14.81 20.89
N PHE A 49 -14.70 13.73 21.14
CA PHE A 49 -14.34 13.30 22.48
C PHE A 49 -12.87 13.57 22.78
N ASP A 50 -12.61 14.22 23.91
CA ASP A 50 -11.27 14.27 24.52
C ASP A 50 -10.98 12.94 25.21
N TYR A 51 -10.50 11.96 24.44
CA TYR A 51 -10.19 10.64 24.95
C TYR A 51 -8.95 10.61 25.86
N GLU A 52 -8.12 11.66 25.88
CA GLU A 52 -6.98 11.73 26.81
C GLU A 52 -7.46 11.85 28.26
N SER A 53 -8.63 12.47 28.46
CA SER A 53 -9.32 12.58 29.74
C SER A 53 -9.89 11.26 30.28
N PHE A 54 -9.95 10.21 29.45
CA PHE A 54 -10.47 8.91 29.86
C PHE A 54 -9.50 8.22 30.84
N ASP A 55 -10.06 7.38 31.72
CA ASP A 55 -9.27 6.57 32.66
C ASP A 55 -8.32 5.64 31.88
N GLU A 56 -7.06 5.54 32.33
CA GLU A 56 -6.04 4.66 31.73
C GLU A 56 -6.42 3.18 31.79
N THR A 57 -7.23 2.79 32.78
CA THR A 57 -7.72 1.41 32.93
C THR A 57 -8.92 1.10 32.02
N ASP A 58 -9.54 2.11 31.41
CA ASP A 58 -10.67 1.93 30.50
C ASP A 58 -10.17 1.53 29.09
N LEU A 59 -10.63 0.36 28.63
CA LEU A 59 -10.35 -0.12 27.27
C LEU A 59 -10.82 0.85 26.19
N THR A 60 -11.83 1.67 26.48
CA THR A 60 -12.37 2.71 25.59
C THR A 60 -11.30 3.74 25.24
N LYS A 61 -10.41 4.11 26.17
CA LYS A 61 -9.27 5.01 25.90
C LYS A 61 -8.39 4.47 24.78
N ARG A 62 -8.06 3.18 24.86
CA ARG A 62 -7.28 2.49 23.82
C ARG A 62 -8.03 2.44 22.49
N GLN A 63 -9.33 2.18 22.48
CA GLN A 63 -10.13 2.17 21.25
C GLN A 63 -10.13 3.54 20.57
N PHE A 64 -10.39 4.61 21.32
CA PHE A 64 -10.36 5.98 20.79
C PHE A 64 -8.98 6.40 20.30
N LYS A 65 -7.90 5.94 20.95
CA LYS A 65 -6.53 6.15 20.46
C LYS A 65 -6.35 5.61 19.04
N PHE A 66 -6.85 4.41 18.74
CA PHE A 66 -6.76 3.84 17.39
C PHE A 66 -7.73 4.49 16.41
N LEU A 67 -8.95 4.81 16.85
CA LEU A 67 -9.95 5.46 16.00
C LEU A 67 -9.57 6.91 15.62
N ASN A 68 -8.73 7.57 16.43
CA ASN A 68 -8.17 8.88 16.11
C ASN A 68 -7.02 8.84 15.09
N ALA A 69 -6.52 7.66 14.72
CA ALA A 69 -5.51 7.48 13.69
C ALA A 69 -6.17 6.97 12.39
N ILE A 70 -6.73 7.88 11.60
CA ILE A 70 -7.50 7.55 10.38
C ILE A 70 -6.62 7.24 9.16
N GLY A 71 -5.30 7.44 9.25
CA GLY A 71 -4.34 7.05 8.22
C GLY A 71 -4.54 7.80 6.91
N SER A 72 -4.49 7.10 5.77
CA SER A 72 -4.66 7.71 4.44
C SER A 72 -6.05 8.32 4.23
N ALA A 73 -7.05 7.97 5.04
CA ALA A 73 -8.38 8.57 4.96
C ALA A 73 -8.40 10.07 5.33
N ALA A 74 -7.32 10.59 5.93
CA ALA A 74 -7.16 12.03 6.14
C ALA A 74 -6.87 12.80 4.84
N LEU A 75 -6.40 12.13 3.78
CA LEU A 75 -6.09 12.77 2.50
C LEU A 75 -7.36 13.26 1.80
N PRO A 76 -7.30 14.40 1.06
CA PRO A 76 -8.36 14.78 0.14
C PRO A 76 -8.64 13.72 -0.92
N ASP A 77 -9.88 13.63 -1.41
CA ASP A 77 -10.33 12.62 -2.39
C ASP A 77 -9.37 12.40 -3.57
N ALA A 78 -8.84 13.48 -4.16
CA ALA A 78 -7.93 13.41 -5.29
C ALA A 78 -6.59 12.76 -4.91
N GLU A 79 -6.00 13.16 -3.78
CA GLU A 79 -4.74 12.63 -3.27
C GLU A 79 -4.91 11.19 -2.77
N LEU A 80 -6.04 10.85 -2.16
CA LEU A 80 -6.35 9.48 -1.76
C LEU A 80 -6.46 8.54 -2.97
N LYS A 81 -7.13 8.99 -4.03
CA LYS A 81 -7.22 8.22 -5.28
C LYS A 81 -5.83 8.00 -5.88
N GLU A 82 -5.01 9.05 -5.93
CA GLU A 82 -3.63 8.95 -6.39
C GLU A 82 -2.80 8.00 -5.52
N TYR A 83 -2.93 8.09 -4.20
CA TYR A 83 -2.25 7.21 -3.24
C TYR A 83 -2.55 5.73 -3.52
N ASN A 84 -3.82 5.38 -3.71
CA ASN A 84 -4.24 4.01 -4.03
C ASN A 84 -3.69 3.55 -5.40
N GLN A 85 -3.71 4.44 -6.40
CA GLN A 85 -3.16 4.14 -7.73
C GLN A 85 -1.65 3.92 -7.72
N VAL A 86 -0.91 4.72 -6.96
CA VAL A 86 0.54 4.58 -6.77
C VAL A 86 0.86 3.25 -6.11
N LEU A 87 0.13 2.88 -5.04
CA LEU A 87 0.27 1.57 -4.40
C LEU A 87 -0.01 0.41 -5.36
N SER A 88 -1.14 0.46 -6.08
CA SER A 88 -1.51 -0.56 -7.07
C SER A 88 -0.41 -0.73 -8.14
N SER A 89 0.12 0.39 -8.65
CA SER A 89 1.15 0.39 -9.68
C SER A 89 2.45 -0.24 -9.17
N MET A 90 2.90 0.10 -7.95
CA MET A 90 4.08 -0.52 -7.35
C MET A 90 3.88 -2.03 -7.13
N THR A 91 2.70 -2.45 -6.64
CA THR A 91 2.36 -3.87 -6.47
C THR A 91 2.45 -4.64 -7.78
N LYS A 92 1.85 -4.12 -8.86
CA LYS A 92 1.92 -4.76 -10.18
C LYS A 92 3.34 -4.89 -10.70
N ILE A 93 4.14 -3.83 -10.61
CA ILE A 93 5.53 -3.85 -11.07
C ILE A 93 6.34 -4.92 -10.34
N TYR A 94 6.19 -4.98 -9.01
CA TYR A 94 6.90 -5.96 -8.20
C TYR A 94 6.43 -7.40 -8.51
N SER A 95 5.12 -7.64 -8.53
CA SER A 95 4.54 -8.99 -8.69
C SER A 95 4.70 -9.55 -10.10
N ASN A 96 4.64 -8.71 -11.14
CA ASN A 96 4.76 -9.14 -12.54
C ASN A 96 6.19 -9.03 -13.08
N GLY A 97 7.15 -8.57 -12.27
CA GLY A 97 8.55 -8.45 -12.67
C GLY A 97 9.12 -9.79 -13.14
N LYS A 98 9.84 -9.77 -14.27
CA LYS A 98 10.54 -10.94 -14.82
C LYS A 98 11.96 -10.57 -15.27
N VAL A 99 12.86 -11.55 -15.27
CA VAL A 99 14.26 -11.42 -15.68
C VAL A 99 14.63 -12.56 -16.65
N CYS A 100 15.29 -12.25 -17.76
CA CYS A 100 15.80 -13.30 -18.65
C CYS A 100 16.90 -14.14 -17.97
N PRO A 101 16.95 -15.47 -18.16
CA PRO A 101 17.96 -16.33 -17.56
C PRO A 101 19.40 -15.91 -17.87
N TYR A 102 20.33 -16.15 -16.94
CA TYR A 102 21.74 -15.76 -17.09
C TYR A 102 22.39 -16.29 -18.37
N ARG A 103 22.10 -17.55 -18.74
CA ARG A 103 22.62 -18.21 -19.94
C ARG A 103 21.90 -17.82 -21.23
N GLN A 104 20.76 -17.13 -21.14
CA GLN A 104 19.93 -16.71 -22.27
C GLN A 104 19.40 -15.28 -22.03
N GLN A 105 20.30 -14.31 -22.06
CA GLN A 105 19.97 -12.92 -21.68
C GLN A 105 19.04 -12.21 -22.68
N ASN A 106 19.04 -12.64 -23.95
CA ASN A 106 18.15 -12.16 -25.01
C ASN A 106 16.96 -13.12 -25.16
N CYS A 107 16.22 -13.33 -24.07
CA CYS A 107 15.08 -14.22 -24.03
C CYS A 107 13.78 -13.53 -24.47
N ASN A 108 12.77 -14.32 -24.81
CA ASN A 108 11.40 -13.84 -24.81
C ASN A 108 10.90 -13.78 -23.37
N ILE A 109 10.81 -12.56 -22.80
CA ILE A 109 10.48 -12.38 -21.38
C ILE A 109 9.15 -12.99 -20.95
N GLU A 110 8.17 -13.10 -21.86
CA GLU A 110 6.87 -13.67 -21.52
C GLU A 110 6.91 -15.20 -21.40
N LYS A 111 7.73 -15.85 -22.22
CA LYS A 111 7.82 -17.31 -22.29
C LYS A 111 8.94 -17.89 -21.43
N GLU A 112 10.04 -17.16 -21.31
CA GLU A 112 11.31 -17.63 -20.74
C GLU A 112 11.76 -16.76 -19.56
N GLY A 113 11.04 -15.68 -19.25
CA GLY A 113 11.37 -14.79 -18.15
C GLY A 113 11.14 -15.46 -16.80
N LEU A 114 12.13 -15.34 -15.93
CA LEU A 114 12.14 -15.83 -14.57
C LEU A 114 11.45 -14.82 -13.65
N SER A 115 10.43 -15.28 -12.94
CA SER A 115 9.72 -14.53 -11.90
C SER A 115 10.53 -14.51 -10.60
N LEU A 116 10.22 -13.58 -9.68
CA LEU A 116 10.90 -13.56 -8.38
C LEU A 116 10.72 -14.89 -7.64
N ASN A 117 9.47 -15.35 -7.53
CA ASN A 117 9.10 -16.61 -6.92
C ASN A 117 8.33 -17.48 -7.93
N PRO A 118 8.76 -18.72 -8.17
CA PRO A 118 9.83 -19.43 -7.45
C PRO A 118 11.24 -19.20 -8.03
N ASP A 119 11.37 -18.66 -9.24
CA ASP A 119 12.57 -18.87 -10.06
C ASP A 119 13.84 -18.18 -9.52
N LEU A 120 13.79 -16.86 -9.30
CA LEU A 120 14.96 -16.12 -8.84
C LEU A 120 15.30 -16.46 -7.38
N GLU A 121 14.31 -16.72 -6.54
CA GLU A 121 14.50 -17.19 -5.17
C GLU A 121 15.28 -18.51 -5.14
N ASP A 122 14.92 -19.48 -6.00
CA ASP A 122 15.63 -20.75 -6.10
C ASP A 122 17.08 -20.57 -6.56
N ILE A 123 17.32 -19.73 -7.57
CA ILE A 123 18.68 -19.42 -8.06
C ILE A 123 19.53 -18.77 -6.96
N ILE A 124 18.98 -17.77 -6.25
CA ILE A 124 19.70 -17.06 -5.19
C ILE A 124 20.01 -17.99 -4.00
N ALA A 125 19.11 -18.92 -3.70
CA ALA A 125 19.27 -19.86 -2.59
C ALA A 125 20.33 -20.94 -2.87
N HIS A 126 20.43 -21.42 -4.11
CA HIS A 126 21.18 -22.64 -4.43
C HIS A 126 22.39 -22.44 -5.37
N SER A 127 22.43 -21.36 -6.17
CA SER A 127 23.55 -21.15 -7.09
C SER A 127 24.82 -20.79 -6.33
N VAL A 128 25.93 -21.43 -6.71
CA VAL A 128 27.29 -21.11 -6.24
C VAL A 128 28.07 -20.31 -7.29
N ASN A 129 27.46 -20.01 -8.43
CA ASN A 129 28.08 -19.25 -9.50
C ASN A 129 27.93 -17.75 -9.22
N TYR A 130 29.03 -17.10 -8.88
CA TYR A 130 29.07 -15.67 -8.59
C TYR A 130 28.50 -14.81 -9.72
N ASP A 131 28.80 -15.12 -10.98
CA ASP A 131 28.36 -14.32 -12.12
C ASP A 131 26.85 -14.43 -12.34
N GLU A 132 26.29 -15.63 -12.11
CA GLU A 132 24.84 -15.86 -12.19
C GLU A 132 24.12 -15.09 -11.07
N LEU A 133 24.61 -15.20 -9.83
CA LEU A 133 24.06 -14.47 -8.68
C LEU A 133 24.10 -12.96 -8.87
N SER A 134 25.25 -12.43 -9.29
CA SER A 134 25.44 -11.00 -9.56
C SER A 134 24.51 -10.53 -10.69
N TYR A 135 24.39 -11.33 -11.75
CA TYR A 135 23.49 -11.02 -12.87
C TYR A 135 22.02 -10.98 -12.43
N VAL A 136 21.49 -12.03 -11.80
CA VAL A 136 20.07 -12.08 -11.45
C VAL A 136 19.71 -11.00 -10.43
N TRP A 137 20.60 -10.72 -9.47
CA TRP A 137 20.42 -9.64 -8.50
C TRP A 137 20.31 -8.27 -9.19
N ALA A 138 21.25 -7.95 -10.08
CA ALA A 138 21.27 -6.67 -10.78
C ALA A 138 20.06 -6.52 -11.71
N ARG A 139 19.74 -7.57 -12.47
CA ARG A 139 18.62 -7.56 -13.41
C ARG A 139 17.26 -7.49 -12.70
N TRP A 140 17.12 -8.11 -11.54
CA TRP A 140 15.90 -7.98 -10.73
C TRP A 140 15.71 -6.55 -10.25
N ARG A 141 16.77 -5.90 -9.73
CA ARG A 141 16.75 -4.49 -9.32
C ARG A 141 16.44 -3.55 -10.49
N ASP A 142 16.87 -3.89 -11.69
CA ASP A 142 16.55 -3.15 -12.90
C ASP A 142 15.08 -3.32 -13.32
N ALA A 143 14.55 -4.54 -13.25
CA ALA A 143 13.18 -4.84 -13.67
C ALA A 143 12.11 -4.35 -12.68
N SER A 144 12.38 -4.45 -11.38
CA SER A 144 11.42 -4.07 -10.33
C SER A 144 11.74 -2.71 -9.71
N GLY A 145 12.99 -2.48 -9.33
CA GLY A 145 13.39 -1.33 -8.52
C GLY A 145 13.43 0.00 -9.28
N LYS A 146 14.06 0.02 -10.47
CA LYS A 146 14.12 1.24 -11.31
C LYS A 146 12.74 1.84 -11.61
N PRO A 147 11.75 1.09 -12.12
CA PRO A 147 10.42 1.64 -12.38
C PRO A 147 9.66 2.06 -11.11
N ILE A 148 9.89 1.40 -9.97
CA ILE A 148 9.26 1.78 -8.69
C ILE A 148 9.82 3.10 -8.13
N ARG A 149 11.04 3.51 -8.50
CA ARG A 149 11.73 4.65 -7.88
C ARG A 149 10.89 5.94 -7.80
N GLN A 150 10.29 6.36 -8.91
CA GLN A 150 9.49 7.60 -8.95
C GLN A 150 8.16 7.44 -8.20
N LEU A 151 7.52 6.27 -8.34
CA LEU A 151 6.30 5.92 -7.62
C LEU A 151 6.52 5.96 -6.10
N TYR A 152 7.66 5.45 -5.63
CA TYR A 152 8.01 5.43 -4.22
C TYR A 152 8.23 6.84 -3.66
N GLN A 153 8.83 7.75 -4.44
CA GLN A 153 8.94 9.16 -4.06
C GLN A 153 7.56 9.77 -3.85
N ARG A 154 6.64 9.56 -4.81
CA ARG A 154 5.28 10.08 -4.69
C ARG A 154 4.50 9.46 -3.54
N TYR A 155 4.66 8.15 -3.33
CA TYR A 155 4.10 7.43 -2.18
C TYR A 155 4.55 8.05 -0.84
N VAL A 156 5.84 8.37 -0.71
CA VAL A 156 6.38 8.99 0.51
C VAL A 156 5.81 10.39 0.72
N GLU A 157 5.66 11.19 -0.33
CA GLU A 157 5.03 12.52 -0.24
C GLU A 157 3.59 12.43 0.28
N LEU A 158 2.78 11.58 -0.34
CA LEU A 158 1.38 11.39 0.05
C LEU A 158 1.25 10.79 1.46
N SER A 159 2.09 9.80 1.79
CA SER A 159 2.16 9.20 3.14
C SER A 159 2.50 10.24 4.20
N ASN A 160 3.48 11.11 3.92
CA ASN A 160 3.86 12.18 4.82
C ASN A 160 2.76 13.24 4.96
N ASN A 161 2.03 13.54 3.88
CA ASN A 161 0.89 14.44 3.96
C ASN A 161 -0.21 13.86 4.85
N ALA A 162 -0.57 12.59 4.62
CA ALA A 162 -1.53 11.88 5.46
C ALA A 162 -1.11 11.91 6.93
N ALA A 163 0.16 11.62 7.24
CA ALA A 163 0.68 11.65 8.61
C ALA A 163 0.55 13.05 9.26
N LYS A 164 0.88 14.13 8.53
CA LYS A 164 0.71 15.50 9.02
C LYS A 164 -0.74 15.83 9.32
N LEU A 165 -1.66 15.45 8.43
CA LEU A 165 -3.09 15.66 8.62
C LEU A 165 -3.59 14.89 9.85
N ASN A 166 -3.16 13.63 10.04
CA ASN A 166 -3.50 12.85 11.24
C ASN A 166 -3.04 13.55 12.53
N VAL A 167 -1.83 14.11 12.57
CA VAL A 167 -1.33 14.83 13.76
C VAL A 167 -2.08 16.15 13.99
N GLN A 168 -2.42 16.88 12.93
CA GLN A 168 -3.24 18.09 13.02
C GLN A 168 -4.63 17.77 13.55
N HIS A 169 -5.21 16.65 13.12
CA HIS A 169 -6.51 16.15 13.54
C HIS A 169 -6.51 15.64 14.99
N GLN A 170 -5.40 15.10 15.48
CA GLN A 170 -5.23 14.66 16.87
C GLN A 170 -4.84 15.78 17.84
N SER A 171 -4.40 16.93 17.33
CA SER A 171 -4.07 18.07 18.17
C SER A 171 -5.36 18.62 18.78
N PRO A 172 -5.49 18.71 20.11
CA PRO A 172 -6.66 19.34 20.70
C PRO A 172 -6.75 20.75 20.12
N VAL A 173 -7.90 21.08 19.52
CA VAL A 173 -8.22 22.47 19.23
C VAL A 173 -8.21 23.13 20.60
N ILE A 174 -7.10 23.78 20.93
CA ILE A 174 -7.04 24.70 22.06
C ILE A 174 -7.99 25.80 21.65
N SER A 175 -9.27 25.66 22.03
CA SER A 175 -10.19 26.76 22.17
C SER A 175 -9.59 27.64 23.27
N LYS A 176 -8.65 28.51 22.86
CA LYS A 176 -8.25 29.63 23.70
C LYS A 176 -9.52 30.46 23.97
N PRO A 177 -9.70 30.91 25.22
CA PRO A 177 -10.87 31.68 25.62
C PRO A 177 -11.00 32.99 24.84
#